data_AF-A0A9E6DKU9-F1
#
_entry.id   AF-A0A9E6DKU9-F1
#
_cell.length_a   1.000
_cell.length_b   1.000
_cell.length_c   1.000
_cell.angle_alpha   90.00
_cell.angle_beta   90.00
_cell.angle_gamma   90.00
#
_symmetry.space_group_name_H-M   'P 1'
#
loop_
_entity.id
_entity.type
_entity.pdbx_description
1 polymer ?
#
loop_
_entity_poly.entity_id
_entity_poly.type
_entity_poly.pdbx_seq_one_letter_code
_entity_poly.pdbx_strand_id
1 'polypeptide(L)'
;MLSFALTLGASGCSTSLSSGGSGVSDGFLRVQPSSFLGDLSCNENGVQRYVATITNVGAVDRDSGTDAGTERVIVSIEHPSSAPISCNRDANFAFIRPGIPYNVEIDAYDRTDMIPLGTGSRIMVDPLTGETVFPRWVTHCGQLIEVDSGASEPSLALDDPTNGCCAGYGQIVTVRSCEPLQERADDD
;
A
#
# COMPACT_ATOMS: atom_id res chain seq x y z
N MET A 1 15.10 25.73 -59.66
CA MET A 1 13.86 26.05 -58.92
C MET A 1 13.10 24.74 -58.76
N LEU A 2 12.90 24.26 -57.54
CA LEU A 2 12.10 23.07 -57.25
C LEU A 2 11.08 23.46 -56.17
N SER A 3 9.80 23.26 -56.45
CA SER A 3 8.72 23.76 -55.59
C SER A 3 8.44 22.84 -54.40
N PHE A 4 8.12 23.46 -53.26
CA PHE A 4 7.56 22.78 -52.09
C PHE A 4 6.10 22.37 -52.33
N ALA A 5 5.70 21.27 -51.71
CA ALA A 5 4.30 20.98 -51.40
C ALA A 5 4.23 20.40 -49.98
N LEU A 6 3.71 21.18 -49.02
CA LEU A 6 3.32 20.68 -47.69
C LEU A 6 1.83 20.33 -47.73
N THR A 7 1.49 19.12 -47.27
CA THR A 7 0.10 18.68 -47.11
C THR A 7 -0.24 18.62 -45.63
N LEU A 8 -1.01 19.58 -45.12
CA LEU A 8 -1.54 19.53 -43.76
C LEU A 8 -2.82 18.69 -43.74
N GLY A 9 -2.76 17.49 -43.17
CA GLY A 9 -3.93 16.67 -42.87
C GLY A 9 -4.41 16.91 -41.44
N ALA A 10 -5.44 17.73 -41.26
CA ALA A 10 -6.07 17.93 -39.94
C ALA A 10 -7.16 16.86 -39.71
N SER A 11 -6.77 15.69 -39.17
CA SER A 11 -7.71 14.68 -38.69
C SER A 11 -8.25 15.08 -37.31
N GLY A 12 -9.43 15.72 -37.29
CA GLY A 12 -10.12 16.08 -36.05
C GLY A 12 -10.54 14.85 -35.25
N CYS A 13 -9.95 14.68 -34.07
CA CYS A 13 -10.31 13.59 -33.16
C CYS A 13 -11.46 14.02 -32.25
N SER A 14 -12.69 13.60 -32.57
CA SER A 14 -13.86 13.83 -31.73
C SER A 14 -13.85 12.86 -30.54
N THR A 15 -13.24 13.26 -29.42
CA THR A 15 -13.33 12.52 -28.16
C THR A 15 -14.71 12.70 -27.54
N SER A 16 -15.55 11.67 -27.70
CA SER A 16 -16.83 11.57 -27.01
C SER A 16 -16.61 11.47 -25.49
N LEU A 17 -16.87 12.55 -24.78
CA LEU A 17 -16.93 12.56 -23.31
C LEU A 17 -18.18 11.81 -22.84
N SER A 18 -18.06 10.48 -22.77
CA SER A 18 -19.04 9.63 -22.12
C SER A 18 -19.11 9.96 -20.63
N SER A 19 -20.18 10.64 -20.21
CA SER A 19 -20.48 10.90 -18.80
C SER A 19 -20.94 9.61 -18.10
N GLY A 20 -20.02 8.65 -17.96
CA GLY A 20 -20.20 7.52 -17.06
C GLY A 20 -20.19 8.03 -15.62
N GLY A 21 -21.18 7.64 -14.82
CA GLY A 21 -21.21 8.00 -13.41
C GLY A 21 -19.97 7.44 -12.71
N SER A 22 -19.32 8.26 -11.87
CA SER A 22 -18.11 7.89 -11.12
C SER A 22 -18.41 6.81 -10.07
N GLY A 23 -18.51 5.56 -10.51
CA GLY A 23 -18.22 4.43 -9.67
C GLY A 23 -16.74 4.50 -9.29
N VAL A 24 -16.46 4.89 -8.05
CA VAL A 24 -15.09 4.87 -7.51
C VAL A 24 -14.66 3.41 -7.48
N SER A 25 -13.85 3.00 -8.46
CA SER A 25 -13.31 1.65 -8.48
C SER A 25 -12.05 1.60 -7.62
N ASP A 26 -12.10 0.80 -6.56
CA ASP A 26 -11.01 0.70 -5.61
C ASP A 26 -9.71 0.14 -6.22
N GLY A 27 -8.58 0.57 -5.66
CA GLY A 27 -7.27 0.04 -5.96
C GLY A 27 -6.95 -1.23 -5.15
N PHE A 28 -5.84 -1.85 -5.52
CA PHE A 28 -5.24 -2.96 -4.79
C PHE A 28 -3.86 -2.57 -4.26
N LEU A 29 -3.54 -2.99 -3.04
CA LEU A 29 -2.22 -2.85 -2.44
C LEU A 29 -1.60 -4.22 -2.23
N ARG A 30 -0.36 -4.39 -2.70
CA ARG A 30 0.42 -5.62 -2.65
C ARG A 30 1.65 -5.45 -1.78
N VAL A 31 1.77 -6.25 -0.74
CA VAL A 31 3.01 -6.40 0.03
C VAL A 31 3.79 -7.58 -0.52
N GLN A 32 5.07 -7.38 -0.87
CA GLN A 32 5.94 -8.45 -1.36
C GLN A 32 7.03 -8.77 -0.33
N PRO A 33 7.32 -10.04 -0.02
CA PRO A 33 8.36 -10.40 0.95
C PRO A 33 9.74 -9.78 0.66
N SER A 34 10.08 -9.60 -0.61
CA SER A 34 11.32 -8.94 -1.03
C SER A 34 11.41 -7.45 -0.65
N SER A 35 10.34 -6.80 -0.21
CA SER A 35 10.37 -5.42 0.27
C SER A 35 10.72 -5.27 1.75
N PHE A 36 10.68 -6.36 2.53
CA PHE A 36 10.81 -6.31 4.00
C PHE A 36 11.69 -7.40 4.64
N LEU A 37 11.94 -8.54 3.97
CA LEU A 37 12.73 -9.64 4.55
C LEU A 37 14.19 -9.26 4.86
N GLY A 38 14.77 -8.34 4.09
CA GLY A 38 16.20 -8.01 4.20
C GLY A 38 17.07 -9.24 4.00
N ASP A 39 17.95 -9.52 4.96
CA ASP A 39 18.83 -10.70 4.97
C ASP A 39 18.17 -11.96 5.56
N LEU A 40 16.94 -11.87 6.10
CA LEU A 40 16.25 -13.02 6.69
C LEU A 40 15.84 -14.04 5.62
N SER A 41 16.19 -15.30 5.87
CA SER A 41 15.85 -16.40 4.96
C SER A 41 14.39 -16.84 5.12
N CYS A 42 13.71 -17.08 4.00
CA CYS A 42 12.34 -17.60 3.94
C CYS A 42 12.37 -19.14 3.88
N ASN A 43 12.53 -19.78 5.04
CA ASN A 43 12.52 -21.25 5.22
C ASN A 43 12.36 -21.61 6.72
N GLU A 44 12.47 -22.90 7.04
CA GLU A 44 12.33 -23.47 8.39
C GLU A 44 13.28 -22.91 9.46
N ASN A 45 14.40 -22.30 9.08
CA ASN A 45 15.39 -21.68 9.98
C ASN A 45 15.27 -20.14 10.04
N GLY A 46 14.19 -19.57 9.50
CA GLY A 46 13.97 -18.12 9.45
C GLY A 46 12.48 -17.79 9.42
N VAL A 47 12.09 -16.81 8.60
CA VAL A 47 10.67 -16.43 8.48
C VAL A 47 9.94 -17.55 7.74
N GLN A 48 8.92 -18.14 8.35
CA GLN A 48 8.04 -19.14 7.73
C GLN A 48 6.71 -18.52 7.30
N ARG A 49 6.17 -17.64 8.15
CA ARG A 49 4.91 -16.92 7.91
C ARG A 49 5.05 -15.45 8.26
N TYR A 50 4.18 -14.65 7.66
CA TYR A 50 3.97 -13.27 8.09
C TYR A 50 2.48 -12.90 8.02
N VAL A 51 2.13 -11.86 8.77
CA VAL A 51 0.84 -11.17 8.74
C VAL A 51 1.13 -9.71 8.39
N ALA A 52 0.36 -9.17 7.45
CA ALA A 52 0.39 -7.76 7.12
C ALA A 52 -0.87 -7.08 7.66
N THR A 53 -0.70 -5.91 8.28
CA THR A 53 -1.78 -5.05 8.76
C THR A 53 -1.66 -3.71 8.04
N ILE A 54 -2.79 -3.16 7.58
CA ILE A 54 -2.82 -1.90 6.84
C ILE A 54 -3.69 -0.90 7.57
N THR A 55 -3.13 0.27 7.84
CA THR A 55 -3.83 1.35 8.53
C THR A 55 -3.80 2.59 7.66
N ASN A 56 -4.98 3.15 7.36
CA ASN A 56 -5.07 4.48 6.79
C ASN A 56 -4.50 5.48 7.81
N VAL A 57 -3.40 6.14 7.46
CA VAL A 57 -2.89 7.28 8.24
C VAL A 57 -3.66 8.50 7.77
N GLY A 58 -4.72 8.86 8.50
CA GLY A 58 -5.72 9.81 8.04
C GLY A 58 -5.11 11.07 7.42
N ALA A 59 -5.48 11.39 6.18
CA ALA A 59 -5.03 12.61 5.53
C ALA A 59 -5.41 13.82 6.40
N VAL A 60 -4.44 14.69 6.68
CA VAL A 60 -4.73 15.98 7.31
C VAL A 60 -5.29 16.86 6.21
N ASP A 61 -6.60 17.07 6.20
CA ASP A 61 -7.26 18.07 5.34
C ASP A 61 -6.75 19.47 5.73
N ARG A 62 -5.62 19.86 5.14
CA ARG A 62 -5.11 21.24 5.16
C ARG A 62 -5.91 22.07 4.18
N ASP A 63 -7.18 22.28 4.52
CA ASP A 63 -8.07 23.16 3.78
C ASP A 63 -7.46 24.57 3.80
N SER A 64 -6.81 24.93 2.69
CA SER A 64 -5.87 26.06 2.63
C SER A 64 -6.58 27.40 2.39
N GLY A 65 -7.88 27.46 2.67
CA GLY A 65 -8.75 28.59 2.37
C GLY A 65 -9.78 28.86 3.47
N THR A 66 -9.78 30.11 3.94
CA THR A 66 -10.84 30.78 4.71
C THR A 66 -11.21 30.22 6.09
N ASP A 67 -10.62 30.87 7.09
CA ASP A 67 -11.19 31.23 8.39
C ASP A 67 -11.61 30.12 9.40
N ALA A 68 -11.01 30.22 10.60
CA ALA A 68 -11.35 29.48 11.82
C ALA A 68 -10.93 27.99 11.91
N GLY A 69 -9.70 27.68 11.48
CA GLY A 69 -8.71 26.96 12.32
C GLY A 69 -9.11 25.64 13.00
N THR A 70 -10.03 24.87 12.41
CA THR A 70 -10.50 23.60 12.96
C THR A 70 -9.81 22.46 12.24
N GLU A 71 -8.70 21.97 12.80
CA GLU A 71 -7.97 20.81 12.29
C GLU A 71 -8.89 19.56 12.32
N ARG A 72 -9.32 19.13 11.14
CA ARG A 72 -10.11 17.90 10.97
C ARG A 72 -9.18 16.70 10.94
N VAL A 73 -8.93 16.14 12.12
CA VAL A 73 -8.28 14.83 12.26
C VAL A 73 -9.18 13.76 11.62
N ILE A 74 -8.79 13.25 10.45
CA ILE A 74 -9.43 12.07 9.87
C ILE A 74 -9.09 10.86 10.74
N VAL A 75 -10.13 10.17 11.23
CA VAL A 75 -9.98 8.97 12.06
C VAL A 75 -9.24 7.89 11.27
N SER A 76 -8.11 7.41 11.79
CA SER A 76 -7.40 6.25 11.25
C SER A 76 -8.31 5.02 11.33
N ILE A 77 -8.60 4.42 10.17
CA ILE A 77 -9.36 3.17 10.08
C ILE A 77 -8.36 2.04 9.77
N GLU A 78 -8.21 1.13 10.73
CA GLU A 78 -7.47 -0.11 10.57
C GLU A 78 -8.24 -1.04 9.62
N HIS A 79 -7.56 -1.57 8.60
CA HIS A 79 -8.14 -2.57 7.70
C HIS A 79 -7.95 -3.96 8.30
N PRO A 80 -8.83 -4.93 8.01
CA PRO A 80 -8.63 -6.32 8.39
C PRO A 80 -7.22 -6.78 8.01
N SER A 81 -6.48 -7.29 8.99
CA SER A 81 -5.15 -7.86 8.78
C SER A 81 -5.24 -9.10 7.89
N SER A 82 -4.15 -9.43 7.20
CA SER A 82 -4.09 -10.65 6.41
C SER A 82 -4.21 -11.90 7.28
N ALA A 83 -4.60 -13.03 6.69
CA ALA A 83 -4.31 -14.33 7.30
C ALA A 83 -2.77 -14.56 7.37
N PRO A 84 -2.29 -15.58 8.10
CA PRO A 84 -0.88 -15.99 8.09
C PRO A 84 -0.42 -16.48 6.72
N ILE A 85 0.27 -15.62 5.97
CA ILE A 85 0.72 -15.87 4.61
C ILE A 85 2.12 -16.50 4.64
N SER A 86 2.40 -17.42 3.72
CA SER A 86 3.72 -18.01 3.52
C SER A 86 4.74 -16.94 3.11
N CYS A 87 5.95 -16.97 3.68
CA CYS A 87 7.01 -16.00 3.41
C CYS A 87 7.43 -15.87 1.92
N ASN A 88 6.99 -16.78 1.05
CA ASN A 88 7.22 -16.77 -0.41
C ASN A 88 5.98 -16.35 -1.23
N ARG A 89 5.00 -15.70 -0.60
CA ARG A 89 3.74 -15.25 -1.23
C ARG A 89 3.49 -13.79 -0.90
N ASP A 90 2.92 -13.07 -1.86
CA ASP A 90 2.50 -11.67 -1.70
C ASP A 90 1.18 -11.58 -0.90
N ALA A 91 1.10 -10.63 0.04
CA ALA A 91 -0.16 -10.21 0.64
C ALA A 91 -0.85 -9.19 -0.28
N ASN A 92 -2.17 -9.33 -0.47
CA ASN A 92 -2.93 -8.47 -1.37
C ASN A 92 -4.18 -7.98 -0.65
N PHE A 93 -4.38 -6.66 -0.68
CA PHE A 93 -5.49 -5.95 -0.07
C PHE A 93 -6.29 -5.25 -1.18
N ALA A 94 -7.60 -5.27 -1.08
CA ALA A 94 -8.52 -4.55 -1.95
C ALA A 94 -9.12 -3.35 -1.18
N PHE A 95 -10.00 -2.57 -1.83
CA PHE A 95 -10.68 -1.42 -1.22
C PHE A 95 -9.73 -0.28 -0.82
N ILE A 96 -8.59 -0.17 -1.52
CA ILE A 96 -7.58 0.87 -1.32
C ILE A 96 -8.01 2.12 -2.08
N ARG A 97 -8.13 3.25 -1.37
CA ARG A 97 -8.60 4.51 -1.95
C ARG A 97 -7.43 5.32 -2.52
N PRO A 98 -7.49 5.74 -3.80
CA PRO A 98 -6.58 6.75 -4.36
C PRO A 98 -6.40 7.98 -3.47
N GLY A 99 -5.18 8.51 -3.40
CA GLY A 99 -4.86 9.74 -2.67
C GLY A 99 -4.95 9.66 -1.14
N ILE A 100 -5.22 8.46 -0.60
CA ILE A 100 -5.14 8.20 0.84
C ILE A 100 -3.80 7.52 1.13
N PRO A 101 -3.01 8.04 2.08
CA PRO A 101 -1.79 7.37 2.49
C PRO A 101 -2.07 6.24 3.49
N TYR A 102 -1.24 5.20 3.40
CA TYR A 102 -1.37 3.98 4.21
C TYR A 102 -0.03 3.65 4.88
N ASN A 103 -0.09 3.28 6.16
CA ASN A 103 0.99 2.57 6.85
C ASN A 103 0.75 1.06 6.70
N VAL A 104 1.83 0.29 6.58
CA VAL A 104 1.79 -1.18 6.56
C VAL A 104 2.72 -1.71 7.63
N GLU A 105 2.20 -2.57 8.49
CA GLU A 105 2.95 -3.22 9.57
C GLU A 105 3.04 -4.72 9.27
N ILE A 106 4.22 -5.30 9.48
CA ILE A 106 4.51 -6.70 9.18
C ILE A 106 4.93 -7.40 10.46
N ASP A 107 4.17 -8.43 10.82
CA ASP A 107 4.47 -9.37 11.90
C ASP A 107 4.96 -10.68 11.28
N ALA A 108 6.20 -11.07 11.56
CA ALA A 108 6.84 -12.25 10.99
C ALA A 108 7.18 -13.31 12.07
N TYR A 109 7.04 -14.57 11.67
CA TYR A 109 7.04 -15.73 12.56
C TYR A 109 7.90 -16.86 11.97
N ASP A 110 8.58 -17.58 12.84
CA ASP A 110 9.39 -18.77 12.55
C ASP A 110 8.62 -20.09 12.68
N ARG A 111 7.28 -20.03 12.72
CA ARG A 111 6.37 -21.19 12.76
C ARG A 111 5.16 -21.03 11.83
N THR A 112 4.42 -22.12 11.59
CA THR A 112 3.33 -22.18 10.58
C THR A 112 1.97 -22.62 11.11
N ASP A 113 1.93 -23.03 12.37
CA ASP A 113 0.84 -23.74 13.03
C ASP A 113 -0.08 -22.83 13.86
N MET A 114 0.18 -21.52 13.90
CA MET A 114 -0.73 -20.55 14.52
C MET A 114 -1.94 -20.19 13.62
N ILE A 115 -3.01 -19.75 14.27
CA ILE A 115 -4.23 -19.23 13.64
C ILE A 115 -4.52 -17.80 14.14
N PRO A 116 -5.20 -16.94 13.35
CA PRO A 116 -5.64 -15.65 13.86
C PRO A 116 -6.74 -15.84 14.91
N LEU A 117 -6.71 -15.02 15.97
CA LEU A 117 -7.70 -15.00 17.06
C LEU A 117 -9.14 -14.76 16.54
N GLY A 118 -9.26 -14.09 15.40
CA GLY A 118 -10.50 -13.93 14.63
C GLY A 118 -10.20 -13.46 13.21
N THR A 119 -11.17 -13.58 12.29
CA THR A 119 -11.02 -13.13 10.90
C THR A 119 -10.59 -11.67 10.84
N GLY A 120 -9.45 -11.39 10.20
CA GLY A 120 -8.90 -10.03 10.10
C GLY A 120 -8.11 -9.56 11.33
N SER A 121 -7.92 -10.40 12.35
CA SER A 121 -7.10 -10.07 13.52
C SER A 121 -5.62 -10.25 13.21
N ARG A 122 -4.80 -9.30 13.69
CA ARG A 122 -3.34 -9.40 13.76
C ARG A 122 -2.86 -10.36 14.86
N ILE A 123 -3.67 -10.56 15.91
CA ILE A 123 -3.28 -11.41 17.05
C ILE A 123 -3.34 -12.88 16.62
N MET A 124 -2.21 -13.55 16.70
CA MET A 124 -2.09 -14.99 16.43
C MET A 124 -2.17 -15.78 17.74
N VAL A 125 -2.76 -16.98 17.67
CA VAL A 125 -2.81 -17.93 18.78
C VAL A 125 -2.39 -19.33 18.35
N ASP A 126 -1.85 -20.09 19.29
CA ASP A 126 -1.63 -21.52 19.14
C ASP A 126 -2.99 -22.26 19.22
N PRO A 127 -3.38 -23.06 18.21
CA PRO A 127 -4.69 -23.71 18.18
C PRO A 127 -4.83 -24.88 19.18
N LEU A 128 -3.74 -25.33 19.80
CA LEU A 128 -3.74 -26.41 20.79
C LEU A 128 -3.79 -25.87 22.23
N THR A 129 -3.02 -24.82 22.54
CA THR A 129 -2.98 -24.23 23.90
C THR A 129 -3.94 -23.04 24.06
N GLY A 130 -4.28 -22.35 22.97
CA GLY A 130 -5.03 -21.09 23.00
C GLY A 130 -4.20 -19.87 23.40
N GLU A 131 -2.89 -20.03 23.60
CA GLU A 131 -1.99 -18.96 24.00
C GLU A 131 -1.64 -18.03 22.84
N THR A 132 -1.34 -16.76 23.13
CA THR A 132 -0.93 -15.78 22.12
C THR A 132 0.46 -16.10 21.60
N VAL A 133 0.61 -16.12 20.27
CA VAL A 133 1.90 -16.26 19.58
C VAL A 133 2.36 -14.87 19.18
N PHE A 134 3.42 -14.38 19.84
CA PHE A 134 4.05 -13.12 19.49
C PHE A 134 4.88 -13.24 18.20
N PRO A 135 4.95 -12.20 17.36
CA PRO A 135 5.85 -12.17 16.22
C PRO A 135 7.30 -12.11 16.72
N ARG A 136 8.16 -12.90 16.09
CA ARG A 136 9.60 -12.90 16.37
C ARG A 136 10.30 -11.73 15.70
N TRP A 137 9.84 -11.32 14.52
CA TRP A 137 10.33 -10.12 13.85
C TRP A 137 9.17 -9.19 13.51
N VAL A 138 9.43 -7.89 13.58
CA VAL A 138 8.47 -6.83 13.22
C VAL A 138 9.13 -5.81 12.30
N THR A 139 8.33 -5.18 11.43
CA THR A 139 8.75 -3.97 10.70
C THR A 139 7.56 -3.13 10.27
N HIS A 140 7.84 -1.87 9.94
CA HIS A 140 6.90 -0.90 9.41
C HIS A 140 7.39 -0.43 8.03
N CYS A 141 6.44 -0.27 7.10
CA CYS A 141 6.71 0.28 5.78
C CYS A 141 6.48 1.79 5.81
N GLY A 142 7.51 2.53 6.25
CA GLY A 142 7.44 3.93 6.68
C GLY A 142 7.32 5.00 5.59
N GLN A 143 6.81 4.68 4.40
CA GLN A 143 6.43 5.70 3.42
C GLN A 143 4.94 5.64 3.14
N LEU A 144 4.33 6.82 3.15
CA LEU A 144 3.02 7.07 2.56
C LEU A 144 3.03 6.47 1.15
N ILE A 145 2.35 5.35 0.98
CA ILE A 145 2.22 4.75 -0.35
C ILE A 145 1.22 5.62 -1.09
N GLU A 146 1.71 6.68 -1.70
CA GLU A 146 0.96 7.39 -2.71
C GLU A 146 0.97 6.49 -3.97
N VAL A 147 -0.25 6.00 -4.22
CA VAL A 147 -0.69 5.07 -5.26
C VAL A 147 -0.64 5.85 -6.60
N ASP A 148 0.01 5.35 -7.68
CA ASP A 148 0.19 5.95 -9.06
C ASP A 148 -1.08 6.04 -9.96
N SER A 149 -1.39 7.13 -10.68
CA SER A 149 -2.60 7.20 -11.54
C SER A 149 -2.44 6.82 -13.00
N GLY A 150 -1.23 6.89 -13.55
CA GLY A 150 -1.03 6.55 -14.96
C GLY A 150 -1.83 7.42 -15.93
N ALA A 151 -2.26 8.61 -15.49
CA ALA A 151 -2.74 9.68 -16.37
C ALA A 151 -1.56 10.16 -17.24
N SER A 152 -1.31 9.39 -18.30
CA SER A 152 -0.13 9.53 -19.16
C SER A 152 -0.33 10.68 -20.15
N GLU A 153 0.09 11.89 -19.76
CA GLU A 153 0.53 12.92 -20.71
C GLU A 153 1.93 13.41 -20.29
N PRO A 154 2.85 13.70 -21.23
CA PRO A 154 4.28 13.68 -20.93
C PRO A 154 4.84 15.04 -20.50
N SER A 155 5.91 14.98 -19.69
CA SER A 155 6.95 16.00 -19.53
C SER A 155 6.48 17.43 -19.19
N LEU A 156 6.69 17.84 -17.93
CA LEU A 156 7.78 18.76 -17.58
C LEU A 156 7.97 18.77 -16.05
N ALA A 157 9.25 18.71 -15.63
CA ALA A 157 9.81 18.68 -14.28
C ALA A 157 8.94 19.09 -13.07
N LEU A 158 9.11 18.34 -11.97
CA LEU A 158 9.53 18.94 -10.69
C LEU A 158 10.21 17.88 -9.79
N ASP A 159 11.47 18.13 -9.40
CA ASP A 159 12.19 17.37 -8.37
C ASP A 159 11.69 17.76 -6.97
N ASP A 160 10.44 17.41 -6.63
CA ASP A 160 9.82 17.70 -5.33
C ASP A 160 9.59 16.41 -4.51
N PRO A 161 10.37 16.17 -3.43
CA PRO A 161 10.19 15.01 -2.55
C PRO A 161 8.93 15.09 -1.67
N THR A 162 8.15 16.17 -1.75
CA THR A 162 6.83 16.30 -1.10
C THR A 162 5.66 16.08 -2.05
N ASN A 163 5.92 15.92 -3.36
CA ASN A 163 4.90 15.69 -4.37
C ASN A 163 4.84 14.19 -4.72
N GLY A 164 4.15 13.43 -3.85
CA GLY A 164 3.96 12.00 -4.04
C GLY A 164 3.08 11.69 -5.26
N CYS A 165 3.22 10.47 -5.75
CA CYS A 165 2.57 10.04 -6.99
C CYS A 165 1.12 9.60 -6.65
N CYS A 166 0.06 10.22 -7.21
CA CYS A 166 -1.35 10.02 -6.81
C CYS A 166 -2.27 9.43 -7.93
N ALA A 167 -3.46 8.86 -7.61
CA ALA A 167 -3.77 7.45 -8.00
C ALA A 167 -4.87 7.03 -9.01
N GLY A 168 -4.71 5.79 -9.55
CA GLY A 168 -5.38 5.31 -10.76
C GLY A 168 -6.31 4.12 -10.55
N TYR A 169 -7.49 4.25 -11.13
CA TYR A 169 -8.57 3.26 -11.09
C TYR A 169 -8.09 1.87 -11.58
N GLY A 170 -8.24 0.86 -10.71
CA GLY A 170 -7.88 -0.53 -11.01
C GLY A 170 -6.38 -0.87 -10.96
N GLN A 171 -5.50 0.04 -10.51
CA GLN A 171 -4.07 -0.25 -10.39
C GLN A 171 -3.73 -1.13 -9.18
N ILE A 172 -2.69 -1.95 -9.34
CA ILE A 172 -2.05 -2.70 -8.26
C ILE A 172 -0.82 -1.91 -7.82
N VAL A 173 -0.85 -1.37 -6.62
CA VAL A 173 0.27 -0.64 -6.03
C VAL A 173 1.05 -1.56 -5.13
N THR A 174 2.37 -1.55 -5.29
CA THR A 174 3.28 -2.43 -4.57
C THR A 174 3.98 -1.66 -3.47
N VAL A 175 3.94 -2.17 -2.25
CA VAL A 175 4.71 -1.61 -1.13
C VAL A 175 6.20 -1.66 -1.47
N ARG A 176 6.89 -0.53 -1.26
CA ARG A 176 8.34 -0.38 -1.41
C ARG A 176 8.87 0.30 -0.15
N SER A 177 10.19 0.22 0.05
CA SER A 177 10.88 0.94 1.14
C SER A 177 10.41 0.57 2.55
N CYS A 178 10.15 -0.71 2.85
CA CYS A 178 10.02 -1.11 4.25
C CYS A 178 11.39 -1.14 4.91
N GLU A 179 11.44 -0.88 6.22
CA GLU A 179 12.63 -1.21 6.99
C GLU A 179 12.83 -2.74 6.99
N PRO A 180 14.06 -3.26 7.00
CA PRO A 180 14.28 -4.69 7.16
C PRO A 180 13.67 -5.19 8.47
N LEU A 181 13.08 -6.39 8.46
CA LEU A 181 12.57 -7.05 9.67
C LEU A 181 13.59 -7.03 10.81
N GLN A 182 13.22 -6.41 11.93
CA GLN A 182 14.00 -6.38 13.16
C GLN A 182 13.52 -7.49 14.09
N GLU A 183 14.43 -8.17 14.77
CA GLU A 183 14.04 -9.12 15.83
C GLU A 183 13.39 -8.34 16.97
N ARG A 184 12.24 -8.80 17.43
CA ARG A 184 11.48 -8.16 18.49
C ARG A 184 12.34 -8.21 19.75
N ALA A 185 12.57 -7.05 20.38
CA ALA A 185 13.18 -7.02 21.70
C ALA A 185 12.24 -7.76 22.68
N ASP A 186 12.81 -8.71 23.43
CA ASP A 186 12.13 -9.30 24.58
C ASP A 186 12.00 -8.22 25.66
N ASP A 187 10.78 -7.71 25.86
CA ASP A 187 10.43 -6.82 26.98
C ASP A 187 10.40 -7.67 28.28
N ASP A 188 11.55 -7.74 28.98
CA ASP A 188 11.79 -8.45 30.26
C ASP A 188 11.15 -7.73 31.48
#